data_AF-A0A9D2FCZ7-F1
#
_entry.id   AF-A0A9D2FCZ7-F1
#
_cell.length_a   1.000
_cell.length_b   1.000
_cell.length_c   1.000
_cell.angle_alpha   90.00
_cell.angle_beta   90.00
_cell.angle_gamma   90.00
#
_symmetry.space_group_name_H-M   'P 1'
#
loop_
_entity.id
_entity.type
_entity.pdbx_description
1 polymer ?
#
loop_
_entity_poly.entity_id
_entity_poly.type
_entity_poly.pdbx_seq_one_letter_code
_entity_poly.pdbx_strand_id
1 'polypeptide(L)'
;MRETRTTEFKEKITNTFLKTVSAFSNYDGGEIFFGVDDNGNIKGLPDVKQACLDIENKINDSITPQPDYTLELQNNDRTIKLTVKSGRQKPYLY
;
A
#
# COMPACT_ATOMS: atom_id res chain seq x y z
N MET A 1 10.85 8.31 11.63
CA MET A 1 10.88 7.94 10.19
C MET A 1 10.13 9.04 9.45
N ARG A 2 10.50 9.39 8.22
CA ARG A 2 9.80 10.45 7.44
C ARG A 2 9.23 9.84 6.17
N GLU A 3 8.02 10.22 5.83
CA GLU A 3 7.42 9.92 4.53
C GLU A 3 8.33 10.43 3.42
N THR A 4 8.47 9.61 2.38
CA THR A 4 9.35 9.89 1.24
C THR A 4 8.54 9.72 -0.03
N ARG A 5 9.04 10.22 -1.17
CA ARG A 5 8.37 10.06 -2.48
C ARG A 5 8.05 8.61 -2.87
N THR A 6 8.69 7.64 -2.22
CA THR A 6 8.52 6.19 -2.44
C THR A 6 8.07 5.45 -1.17
N THR A 7 7.75 6.15 -0.08
CA THR A 7 7.40 5.53 1.21
C THR A 7 6.25 6.31 1.85
N GLU A 8 5.11 5.64 2.00
CA GLU A 8 3.88 6.20 2.57
C GLU A 8 3.49 5.45 3.84
N PHE A 9 3.03 6.16 4.89
CA PHE A 9 2.51 5.55 6.11
C PHE A 9 1.00 5.72 6.20
N LYS A 10 0.29 4.65 6.60
CA LYS A 10 -1.16 4.68 6.80
C LYS A 10 -1.51 3.99 8.10
N GLU A 11 -2.16 4.70 9.00
CA GLU A 11 -2.68 4.08 10.23
C GLU A 11 -3.77 3.05 9.88
N LYS A 12 -4.62 3.36 8.90
CA LYS A 12 -5.79 2.56 8.51
C LYS A 12 -5.85 2.35 6.99
N ILE A 13 -6.46 1.25 6.59
CA ILE A 13 -6.77 0.96 5.19
C ILE A 13 -7.95 1.82 4.77
N THR A 14 -7.69 2.84 3.96
CA THR A 14 -8.70 3.73 3.39
C THR A 14 -8.46 3.86 1.90
N ASN A 15 -9.51 4.13 1.12
CA ASN A 15 -9.40 4.26 -0.34
C ASN A 15 -8.34 5.28 -0.82
N THR A 16 -7.83 6.15 0.05
CA THR A 16 -6.72 7.06 -0.27
C THR A 16 -5.43 6.32 -0.68
N PHE A 17 -5.17 5.11 -0.17
CA PHE A 17 -3.95 4.37 -0.54
C PHE A 17 -3.95 3.97 -2.02
N LEU A 18 -5.12 3.80 -2.65
CA LEU A 18 -5.22 3.41 -4.05
C LEU A 18 -4.71 4.51 -4.99
N LYS A 19 -4.86 5.79 -4.61
CA LYS A 19 -4.22 6.92 -5.30
C LYS A 19 -2.70 6.81 -5.24
N THR A 20 -2.18 6.45 -4.06
CA THR A 20 -0.74 6.22 -3.86
C THR A 20 -0.25 5.02 -4.69
N VAL A 21 -1.00 3.92 -4.74
CA VAL A 21 -0.67 2.75 -5.57
C VAL A 21 -0.65 3.13 -7.06
N SER A 22 -1.68 3.82 -7.56
CA SER A 22 -1.70 4.32 -8.94
C SER A 22 -0.52 5.24 -9.24
N ALA A 23 -0.20 6.18 -8.33
CA ALA A 23 0.98 7.02 -8.48
C ALA A 23 2.26 6.17 -8.55
N PHE A 24 2.49 5.27 -7.59
CA PHE A 24 3.67 4.41 -7.57
C PHE A 24 3.80 3.54 -8.83
N SER A 25 2.70 2.97 -9.32
CA SER A 25 2.71 2.21 -10.58
C SER A 25 3.04 3.08 -11.79
N ASN A 26 2.64 4.35 -11.80
CA ASN A 26 2.96 5.29 -12.88
C ASN A 26 4.37 5.87 -12.82
N TYR A 27 4.99 5.93 -11.64
CA TYR A 27 6.33 6.49 -11.44
C TYR A 27 7.37 5.36 -11.27
N ASP A 28 8.22 5.47 -10.23
CA ASP A 28 9.34 4.58 -9.93
C ASP A 28 8.97 3.40 -9.01
N GLY A 29 7.69 3.25 -8.66
CA GLY A 29 7.25 2.35 -7.60
C GLY A 29 7.31 2.99 -6.21
N GLY A 30 7.08 2.18 -5.18
CA GLY A 30 7.12 2.61 -3.80
C GLY A 30 6.55 1.60 -2.83
N GLU A 31 6.52 1.96 -1.55
CA GLU A 31 6.13 1.10 -0.44
C GLU A 31 5.10 1.83 0.42
N ILE A 32 4.05 1.13 0.83
CA ILE A 32 3.01 1.63 1.73
C ILE A 32 3.00 0.74 2.97
N PHE A 33 3.13 1.35 4.15
CA PHE A 33 3.09 0.67 5.43
C PHE A 33 1.77 0.94 6.14
N PHE A 34 0.98 -0.11 6.35
CA PHE A 34 -0.29 -0.04 7.06
C PHE A 34 -0.15 -0.41 8.54
N GLY A 35 -0.91 0.27 9.39
CA GLY A 35 -0.81 0.16 10.85
C GLY A 35 0.31 1.02 11.44
N VAL A 36 0.78 2.02 10.71
CA VAL A 36 1.80 2.98 11.14
C VAL A 36 1.23 4.39 11.04
N ASP A 37 1.33 5.15 12.12
CA ASP A 37 0.92 6.56 12.18
C ASP A 37 1.92 7.47 11.45
N ASP A 38 1.51 8.70 11.10
CA ASP A 38 2.31 9.71 10.40
C ASP A 38 3.67 9.99 11.08
N ASN A 39 3.71 9.86 12.41
CA ASN A 39 4.91 10.00 13.22
C ASN A 39 5.89 8.80 13.12
N GLY A 40 5.53 7.75 12.38
CA GLY A 40 6.26 6.48 12.31
C GLY A 40 6.01 5.56 13.51
N ASN A 41 4.94 5.79 14.28
CA ASN A 41 4.58 4.97 15.42
C ASN A 41 3.75 3.76 14.97
N ILE A 42 4.15 2.57 15.42
CA ILE A 42 3.43 1.33 15.13
C ILE A 42 2.17 1.28 15.99
N LYS A 43 1.01 1.37 15.33
CA LYS A 43 -0.31 1.16 15.94
C LYS A 43 -0.77 -0.29 15.80
N GLY A 44 -0.36 -0.94 14.71
CA GLY A 44 -0.83 -2.25 14.31
C GLY A 44 -2.25 -2.22 13.77
N LEU A 45 -2.61 -3.24 12.99
CA LEU A 45 -3.96 -3.46 12.50
C LEU A 45 -4.66 -4.51 13.38
N PRO A 46 -5.98 -4.37 13.60
CA PRO A 46 -6.74 -5.33 14.39
C PRO A 46 -6.77 -6.72 13.73
N ASP A 47 -6.98 -6.77 12.40
CA ASP A 47 -7.08 -8.00 11.61
C ASP A 47 -6.19 -7.91 10.36
N VAL A 48 -4.91 -8.27 10.49
CA VAL A 48 -3.94 -8.22 9.39
C VAL A 48 -4.31 -9.14 8.21
N LYS A 49 -4.98 -10.27 8.47
CA LYS A 49 -5.42 -11.19 7.42
C LYS A 49 -6.55 -10.59 6.57
N GLN A 50 -7.58 -10.06 7.24
CA GLN A 50 -8.70 -9.41 6.56
C GLN A 50 -8.24 -8.16 5.82
N ALA A 51 -7.33 -7.40 6.43
CA ALA A 51 -6.68 -6.25 5.85
C ALA A 51 -5.92 -6.58 4.56
N CYS A 52 -5.16 -7.67 4.52
CA CYS A 52 -4.47 -8.14 3.31
C CYS A 52 -5.48 -8.41 2.18
N LEU A 53 -6.52 -9.18 2.47
CA LEU A 53 -7.58 -9.48 1.50
C LEU A 53 -8.29 -8.22 1.03
N ASP A 54 -8.58 -7.27 1.92
CA ASP A 54 -9.24 -6.02 1.57
C ASP A 54 -8.37 -5.15 0.65
N ILE A 55 -7.07 -5.06 0.92
CA ILE A 55 -6.10 -4.36 0.06
C ILE A 55 -6.06 -5.01 -1.33
N GLU A 56 -5.92 -6.34 -1.40
CA GLU A 56 -5.86 -7.07 -2.66
C GLU A 56 -7.13 -6.87 -3.49
N ASN A 57 -8.31 -7.03 -2.88
CA ASN A 57 -9.57 -6.84 -3.58
C ASN A 57 -9.74 -5.40 -4.05
N LYS A 58 -9.40 -4.41 -3.22
CA LYS A 58 -9.48 -2.99 -3.59
C LYS A 58 -8.55 -2.62 -4.75
N ILE A 59 -7.32 -3.14 -4.77
CA ILE A 59 -6.38 -2.87 -5.88
C ILE A 59 -6.91 -3.50 -7.16
N ASN A 60 -7.35 -4.75 -7.12
CA ASN A 60 -7.85 -5.46 -8.31
C ASN A 60 -9.14 -4.86 -8.86
N ASP A 61 -10.05 -4.41 -8.00
CA ASP A 61 -11.33 -3.83 -8.42
C ASP A 61 -11.19 -2.39 -8.91
N SER A 62 -10.27 -1.61 -8.31
CA SER A 62 -10.17 -0.18 -8.58
C SER A 62 -9.04 0.26 -9.52
N ILE A 63 -7.99 -0.54 -9.73
CA ILE A 63 -6.82 -0.12 -10.55
C ILE A 63 -6.70 -1.02 -11.78
N THR A 64 -6.81 -0.40 -12.97
CA THR A 64 -6.63 -1.06 -14.27
C THR A 64 -5.61 -0.28 -15.11
N PRO A 65 -4.64 -0.95 -15.76
CA PRO A 65 -4.30 -2.38 -15.67
C PRO A 65 -3.83 -2.81 -14.27
N GLN A 66 -3.85 -4.11 -13.97
CA GLN A 66 -3.47 -4.59 -12.63
C GLN A 66 -1.99 -4.25 -12.35
N PRO A 67 -1.68 -3.55 -11.25
CA PRO A 67 -0.31 -3.20 -10.91
C PRO A 67 0.46 -4.41 -10.37
N ASP A 68 1.78 -4.42 -10.57
CA ASP A 68 2.65 -5.43 -9.95
C ASP A 68 2.93 -4.98 -8.51
N TYR A 69 2.43 -5.73 -7.54
CA TYR A 69 2.61 -5.44 -6.12
C TYR A 69 2.92 -6.70 -5.31
N THR A 70 3.46 -6.51 -4.11
CA THR A 70 3.76 -7.58 -3.14
C THR A 70 3.29 -7.14 -1.76
N LEU A 71 2.58 -8.02 -1.06
CA LEU A 71 2.11 -7.79 0.30
C LEU A 71 2.90 -8.67 1.27
N GLU A 72 3.50 -8.05 2.27
CA GLU A 72 4.27 -8.71 3.31
C GLU A 72 3.70 -8.38 4.69
N LEU A 73 3.38 -9.42 5.45
CA LEU A 73 2.92 -9.30 6.83
C LEU A 73 4.14 -9.15 7.76
N GLN A 74 4.20 -8.04 8.48
CA GLN A 74 5.20 -7.84 9.52
C GLN A 74 4.65 -8.45 10.82
N ASN A 75 4.88 -9.75 11.00
CA ASN A 75 4.32 -10.57 12.10
C ASN A 75 4.63 -10.03 13.51
N ASN A 76 5.68 -9.22 13.66
CA ASN A 76 6.07 -8.68 14.96
C ASN A 76 5.21 -7.48 15.40
N ASP A 77 4.64 -6.75 14.45
CA ASP A 77 4.07 -5.42 14.67
C ASP A 77 2.60 -5.30 14.25
N ARG A 78 2.01 -6.41 13.78
CA ARG A 78 0.65 -6.43 13.17
C ARG A 78 0.50 -5.37 12.06
N THR A 79 1.57 -5.11 11.32
CA THR A 79 1.59 -4.17 10.21
C THR A 79 1.68 -4.90 8.88
N ILE A 80 1.29 -4.23 7.81
CA ILE A 80 1.33 -4.77 6.45
C ILE A 80 2.19 -3.84 5.61
N LYS A 81 3.14 -4.41 4.90
CA LYS A 81 3.95 -3.70 3.91
C LYS A 81 3.44 -4.06 2.52
N LEU A 82 2.96 -3.07 1.78
CA LEU A 82 2.59 -3.17 0.38
C LEU A 82 3.69 -2.55 -0.46
N THR A 83 4.41 -3.35 -1.22
CA THR A 83 5.43 -2.90 -2.16
C THR A 83 4.83 -2.87 -3.56
N VAL A 84 4.75 -1.70 -4.19
CA VAL A 84 4.23 -1.50 -5.54
C VAL A 84 5.41 -1.26 -6.47
N LYS A 85 5.52 -2.03 -7.55
CA LYS A 85 6.55 -1.82 -8.55
C LYS A 85 6.08 -0.84 -9.62
N SER A 86 7.04 -0.19 -10.28
CA SER A 86 6.78 0.61 -11.47
C SER A 86 6.13 -0.28 -12.55
N GLY A 87 4.93 0.07 -12.96
CA GLY A 87 4.20 -0.67 -13.97
C GLY A 87 4.79 -0.45 -15.36
N ARG A 88 4.80 -1.50 -16.19
CA ARG A 88 5.24 -1.41 -17.59
C ARG A 88 4.15 -0.90 -18.53
N GLN A 89 2.87 -1.02 -18.13
CA GLN A 89 1.70 -0.66 -18.94
C GLN A 89 1.09 0.68 -18.51
N LYS A 90 1.93 1.72 -18.44
CA LYS A 90 1.48 3.07 -18.08
C LYS A 90 0.55 3.63 -19.17
N PRO A 91 -0.54 4.36 -18.83
CA PRO A 91 -0.89 4.83 -17.50
C PRO A 91 -1.80 3.87 -16.70
N TYR A 92 -1.60 3.84 -15.37
CA TYR A 92 -2.45 3.17 -14.39
C TYR A 92 -3.43 4.21 -13.78
N LEU A 93 -4.74 4.03 -13.92
CA LEU A 93 -5.72 5.02 -13.48
C LEU A 93 -6.50 4.52 -12.25
N TYR A 94 -6.74 5.43 -11.29
CA TYR A 94 -7.55 5.26 -10.09
C TYR A 94 -8.36 6.53 -9.80
#